data_AF-A0A7C1KHA4-F1
#
_entry.id   AF-A0A7C1KHA4-F1
#
_cell.length_a   1.000
_cell.length_b   1.000
_cell.length_c   1.000
_cell.angle_alpha   90.00
_cell.angle_beta   90.00
_cell.angle_gamma   90.00
#
_symmetry.space_group_name_H-M   'P 1'
#
loop_
_entity.id
_entity.type
_entity.pdbx_description
1 polymer ?
#
loop_
_entity_poly.entity_id
_entity_poly.type
_entity_poly.pdbx_seq_one_letter_code
_entity_poly.pdbx_strand_id
1 'polypeptide(L)'
;MNSKTGILDRSRVYFSPWVGILWLALPFGEAKAEDEKRIRPNVLHPAAFPRAALELDRNSVDVGLVLPLGNAAPPQAIGQNRHYMILFGGQAIPFRPRTAHTWAIFAKASRQADGTLAVEWFTISWLPAEGPVRPLRLWPQPGKNYTLEETMQRAAEQKDRISMWGPYEISALRYELARQWFFQLNSGQVRYRVLDTLWYNPRIAHCVHAVTYADPDLYRRIQPVVRVGEPGTSRLAMMYVRAGAFLQPEITHDWLIPVIGLDRYPFVRRLPGERIPREFR
;
A
#
# COMPACT_ATOMS: atom_id res chain seq x y z
N MET A 1 -42.03 27.13 50.62
CA MET A 1 -43.17 26.75 49.78
C MET A 1 -42.86 27.08 48.32
N ASN A 2 -42.91 26.04 47.49
CA ASN A 2 -43.01 26.00 46.02
C ASN A 2 -41.83 26.45 45.13
N SER A 3 -40.98 25.45 44.92
CA SER A 3 -40.25 25.10 43.69
C SER A 3 -41.06 25.23 42.40
N LYS A 4 -40.41 25.71 41.32
CA LYS A 4 -40.76 25.35 39.94
C LYS A 4 -39.51 24.82 39.24
N THR A 5 -39.52 23.52 39.02
CA THR A 5 -38.58 22.71 38.25
C THR A 5 -38.90 22.81 36.76
N GLY A 6 -37.94 23.26 35.96
CA GLY A 6 -37.98 23.17 34.51
C GLY A 6 -37.52 21.79 34.05
N ILE A 7 -38.43 21.06 33.40
CA ILE A 7 -38.21 19.74 32.81
C ILE A 7 -37.46 19.93 31.48
N LEU A 8 -36.22 19.43 31.41
CA LEU A 8 -35.49 19.25 30.15
C LEU A 8 -35.82 17.85 29.60
N ASP A 9 -36.56 17.85 28.50
CA ASP A 9 -36.83 16.69 27.66
C ASP A 9 -35.52 16.18 27.03
N ARG A 10 -35.06 15.02 27.51
CA ARG A 10 -33.98 14.24 26.90
C ARG A 10 -34.62 13.07 26.15
N SER A 11 -35.03 13.31 24.90
CA SER A 11 -35.31 12.25 23.94
C SER A 11 -34.01 11.49 23.63
N ARG A 12 -33.82 10.39 24.36
CA ARG A 12 -32.82 9.36 24.07
C ARG A 12 -33.21 8.66 22.76
N VAL A 13 -32.46 8.92 21.71
CA VAL A 13 -32.45 8.05 20.52
C VAL A 13 -31.74 6.75 20.91
N TYR A 14 -32.53 5.69 21.12
CA TYR A 14 -32.02 4.33 21.25
C TYR A 14 -31.47 3.86 19.89
N PHE A 15 -30.16 3.80 19.77
CA PHE A 15 -29.51 3.01 18.71
C PHE A 15 -29.54 1.54 19.12
N SER A 16 -30.25 0.74 18.34
CA SER A 16 -30.28 -0.73 18.45
C SER A 16 -28.91 -1.33 18.10
N PRO A 17 -28.30 -2.18 18.94
CA PRO A 17 -27.10 -2.93 18.61
C PRO A 17 -27.48 -4.38 18.27
N TRP A 18 -28.07 -4.62 17.10
CA TRP A 18 -28.24 -5.98 16.58
C TRP A 18 -27.97 -6.00 15.07
N VAL A 19 -26.69 -6.00 14.71
CA VAL A 19 -26.22 -6.68 13.51
C VAL A 19 -25.38 -7.85 14.01
N GLY A 20 -26.05 -8.97 14.26
CA GLY A 20 -25.42 -10.25 14.54
C GLY A 20 -24.66 -10.71 13.31
N ILE A 21 -23.35 -10.46 13.27
CA ILE A 21 -22.46 -11.19 12.39
C ILE A 21 -22.26 -12.55 13.05
N LEU A 22 -22.97 -13.54 12.50
CA LEU A 22 -22.87 -14.95 12.85
C LEU A 22 -21.44 -15.43 12.55
N TRP A 23 -20.56 -15.37 13.54
CA TRP A 23 -19.32 -16.13 13.54
C TRP A 23 -19.68 -17.58 13.88
N LEU A 24 -19.72 -18.45 12.87
CA LEU A 24 -19.61 -19.88 13.10
C LEU A 24 -18.25 -20.13 13.74
N ALA A 25 -18.28 -20.41 15.05
CA ALA A 25 -17.14 -20.91 15.80
C ALA A 25 -16.78 -22.30 15.25
N LEU A 26 -15.85 -22.36 14.31
CA LEU A 26 -15.14 -23.59 14.00
C LEU A 26 -14.09 -23.81 15.10
N PRO A 27 -14.00 -24.99 15.71
CA PRO A 27 -12.98 -25.28 16.71
C PRO A 27 -11.59 -25.21 16.06
N PHE A 28 -10.72 -24.39 16.63
CA PHE A 28 -9.28 -24.44 16.36
C PHE A 28 -8.74 -25.76 16.93
N GLY A 29 -8.63 -26.78 16.07
CA GLY A 29 -7.84 -27.97 16.38
C GLY A 29 -6.36 -27.61 16.39
N GLU A 30 -5.64 -27.98 17.45
CA GLU A 30 -4.19 -27.91 17.52
C GLU A 30 -3.59 -28.78 16.40
N ALA A 31 -3.07 -28.14 15.36
CA ALA A 31 -2.28 -28.80 14.34
C ALA A 31 -0.91 -29.15 14.93
N LYS A 32 -0.67 -30.45 15.13
CA LYS A 32 0.65 -30.98 15.49
C LYS A 32 1.67 -30.59 14.40
N ALA A 33 2.79 -30.04 14.85
CA ALA A 33 3.94 -29.67 14.04
C ALA A 33 4.76 -30.90 13.63
N GLU A 34 4.18 -31.80 12.84
CA GLU A 34 4.95 -32.85 12.16
C GLU A 34 4.42 -33.02 10.74
N ASP A 35 5.35 -33.08 9.79
CA ASP A 35 5.16 -33.37 8.35
C ASP A 35 5.17 -32.17 7.36
N GLU A 36 6.18 -31.30 7.48
CA GLU A 36 6.48 -30.20 6.53
C GLU A 36 7.30 -30.65 5.30
N LYS A 37 7.19 -31.92 4.86
CA LYS A 37 7.92 -32.44 3.68
C LYS A 37 7.06 -33.00 2.55
N ARG A 38 5.72 -32.91 2.61
CA ARG A 38 4.87 -33.45 1.55
C ARG A 38 4.03 -32.39 0.84
N ILE A 39 4.25 -32.34 -0.47
CA ILE A 39 3.45 -31.65 -1.48
C ILE A 39 3.65 -30.13 -1.44
N ARG A 40 4.70 -29.65 -2.11
CA ARG A 40 4.60 -28.34 -2.78
C ARG A 40 3.59 -28.55 -3.90
N PRO A 41 2.34 -28.05 -3.83
CA PRO A 41 1.53 -27.97 -5.04
C PRO A 41 2.38 -27.24 -6.07
N ASN A 42 2.24 -27.62 -7.32
CA ASN A 42 2.79 -26.92 -8.46
C ASN A 42 2.12 -25.54 -8.48
N VAL A 43 2.58 -24.65 -7.60
CA VAL A 43 2.00 -23.33 -7.44
C VAL A 43 2.34 -22.64 -8.74
N LEU A 44 1.30 -22.19 -9.42
CA LEU A 44 1.41 -21.19 -10.46
C LEU A 44 2.28 -20.06 -9.90
N HIS A 45 3.56 -20.16 -10.20
CA HIS A 45 4.52 -19.11 -10.02
C HIS A 45 3.93 -17.90 -10.76
N PRO A 46 4.22 -16.66 -10.34
CA PRO A 46 3.97 -15.50 -11.20
C PRO A 46 4.56 -15.64 -12.63
N ALA A 47 5.32 -16.71 -12.94
CA ALA A 47 5.61 -17.14 -14.31
C ALA A 47 4.38 -17.43 -15.20
N ALA A 48 3.17 -17.52 -14.66
CA ALA A 48 1.93 -17.60 -15.45
C ALA A 48 1.32 -16.22 -15.79
N PHE A 49 2.05 -15.12 -15.60
CA PHE A 49 1.70 -13.88 -16.30
C PHE A 49 2.04 -14.09 -17.77
N PRO A 50 1.06 -14.05 -18.69
CA PRO A 50 1.35 -14.16 -20.11
C PRO A 50 2.33 -13.05 -20.49
N ARG A 51 3.53 -13.44 -20.94
CA ARG A 51 4.60 -12.56 -21.45
C ARG A 51 4.12 -11.57 -22.53
N ALA A 52 2.96 -11.83 -23.12
CA ALA A 52 2.36 -11.10 -24.24
C ALA A 52 1.89 -9.67 -23.93
N ALA A 53 1.97 -9.18 -22.67
CA ALA A 53 1.50 -7.84 -22.31
C ALA A 53 2.63 -6.80 -22.10
N LEU A 54 3.89 -7.10 -22.44
CA LEU A 54 5.03 -6.20 -22.17
C LEU A 54 5.27 -5.11 -23.24
N GLU A 55 4.46 -5.05 -24.30
CA GLU A 55 4.40 -3.89 -25.23
C GLU A 55 3.41 -2.81 -24.74
N LEU A 56 3.22 -2.69 -23.43
CA LEU A 56 2.47 -1.58 -22.85
C LEU A 56 3.30 -0.29 -22.92
N ASP A 57 2.58 0.79 -23.21
CA ASP A 57 3.08 2.14 -23.48
C ASP A 57 4.15 2.58 -22.47
N ARG A 58 5.39 2.77 -22.96
CA ARG A 58 6.52 3.29 -22.18
C ARG A 58 6.24 4.68 -21.59
N ASN A 59 5.21 5.38 -22.07
CA ASN A 59 4.83 6.71 -21.60
C ASN A 59 4.06 6.71 -20.27
N SER A 60 3.75 5.55 -19.68
CA SER A 60 2.98 5.45 -18.43
C SER A 60 3.85 5.45 -17.15
N VAL A 61 5.18 5.48 -17.30
CA VAL A 61 6.13 5.67 -16.20
C VAL A 61 6.54 7.13 -16.18
N ASP A 62 6.38 7.79 -15.04
CA ASP A 62 6.87 9.16 -14.89
C ASP A 62 8.41 9.12 -14.94
N VAL A 63 8.96 9.69 -16.01
CA VAL A 63 10.40 9.85 -16.16
C VAL A 63 10.77 11.18 -15.53
N GLY A 64 11.46 11.09 -14.39
CA GLY A 64 11.89 12.24 -13.64
C GLY A 64 13.14 12.92 -14.15
N LEU A 65 13.16 14.21 -13.88
CA LEU A 65 14.24 15.18 -13.92
C LEU A 65 15.66 14.59 -13.80
N VAL A 66 16.54 14.97 -14.73
CA VAL A 66 18.00 14.79 -14.60
C VAL A 66 18.54 15.88 -13.69
N LEU A 67 19.01 15.50 -12.49
CA LEU A 67 19.62 16.45 -11.57
C LEU A 67 21.16 16.39 -11.67
N PRO A 68 21.87 17.54 -11.73
CA PRO A 68 23.29 17.55 -11.43
C PRO A 68 23.45 17.08 -9.98
N LEU A 69 24.31 16.09 -9.76
CA LEU A 69 24.53 15.51 -8.43
C LEU A 69 25.08 16.56 -7.47
N GLY A 70 24.20 17.16 -6.68
CA GLY A 70 24.57 17.60 -5.34
C GLY A 70 24.96 16.38 -4.49
N ASN A 71 25.80 16.58 -3.49
CA ASN A 71 26.51 15.56 -2.67
C ASN A 71 25.64 14.51 -1.92
N ALA A 72 24.37 14.30 -2.24
CA ALA A 72 23.44 13.53 -1.40
C ALA A 72 23.18 12.08 -1.86
N ALA A 73 23.39 11.73 -3.13
CA ALA A 73 23.20 10.35 -3.58
C ALA A 73 24.46 9.51 -3.30
N PRO A 74 24.32 8.28 -2.77
CA PRO A 74 25.46 7.40 -2.56
C PRO A 74 26.19 7.11 -3.89
N PRO A 75 27.52 6.93 -3.87
CA PRO A 75 28.27 6.61 -5.07
C PRO A 75 27.73 5.33 -5.72
N GLN A 76 27.61 5.36 -7.03
CA GLN A 76 27.17 4.24 -7.88
C GLN A 76 28.14 4.18 -9.05
N ALA A 77 28.53 2.98 -9.49
CA ALA A 77 29.30 2.88 -10.73
C ALA A 77 28.40 3.21 -11.93
N ILE A 78 28.99 3.71 -13.02
CA ILE A 78 28.28 3.96 -14.27
C ILE A 78 27.60 2.66 -14.72
N GLY A 79 26.34 2.74 -15.12
CA GLY A 79 25.54 1.58 -15.56
C GLY A 79 24.96 0.72 -14.43
N GLN A 80 25.24 1.01 -13.16
CA GLN A 80 24.57 0.35 -12.04
C GLN A 80 23.19 0.98 -11.79
N ASN A 81 22.19 0.11 -11.58
CA ASN A 81 20.85 0.51 -11.22
C ASN A 81 20.60 0.20 -9.74
N ARG A 82 20.12 1.20 -8.98
CA ARG A 82 19.61 0.99 -7.62
C ARG A 82 18.11 1.20 -7.60
N HIS A 83 17.42 0.40 -6.81
CA HIS A 83 15.97 0.35 -6.81
C HIS A 83 15.46 0.68 -5.41
N TYR A 84 14.42 1.47 -5.33
CA TYR A 84 13.90 1.97 -4.07
C TYR A 84 12.39 1.76 -3.99
N MET A 85 11.92 1.63 -2.76
CA MET A 85 10.50 1.61 -2.42
C MET A 85 10.23 2.63 -1.33
N ILE A 86 9.16 3.41 -1.51
CA ILE A 86 8.61 4.30 -0.50
C ILE A 86 7.18 3.82 -0.24
N LEU A 87 6.87 3.51 1.01
CA LEU A 87 5.55 3.02 1.40
C LEU A 87 4.80 4.14 2.13
N PHE A 88 3.50 4.24 1.88
CA PHE A 88 2.65 5.28 2.44
C PHE A 88 1.36 4.72 3.03
N GLY A 89 0.84 5.46 4.01
CA GLY A 89 -0.41 5.17 4.68
C GLY A 89 -1.13 6.47 4.95
N GLY A 90 -2.35 6.59 4.45
CA GLY A 90 -3.22 7.75 4.63
C GLY A 90 -4.47 7.36 5.41
N GLN A 91 -4.94 8.25 6.29
CA GLN A 91 -6.25 8.11 6.94
C GLN A 91 -6.73 9.42 7.55
N ALA A 92 -8.04 9.55 7.76
CA ALA A 92 -8.62 10.71 8.42
C ALA A 92 -8.32 10.70 9.92
N ILE A 93 -8.35 11.87 10.54
CA ILE A 93 -8.33 12.08 11.98
C ILE A 93 -9.56 12.90 12.37
N PRO A 94 -10.52 12.35 13.12
CA PRO A 94 -10.57 10.98 13.67
C PRO A 94 -10.71 9.91 12.58
N PHE A 95 -10.28 8.68 12.90
CA PHE A 95 -10.19 7.55 11.97
C PHE A 95 -11.53 7.19 11.33
N ARG A 96 -11.51 7.05 10.00
CA ARG A 96 -12.65 6.59 9.18
C ARG A 96 -12.15 5.48 8.25
N PRO A 97 -12.64 4.23 8.37
CA PRO A 97 -12.17 3.12 7.53
C PRO A 97 -12.22 3.38 6.02
N ARG A 98 -13.18 4.19 5.55
CA ARG A 98 -13.36 4.53 4.13
C ARG A 98 -12.33 5.52 3.56
N THR A 99 -11.53 6.18 4.40
CA THR A 99 -10.44 7.06 3.93
C THR A 99 -9.07 6.41 4.12
N ALA A 100 -9.02 5.25 4.78
CA ALA A 100 -7.79 4.52 4.97
C ALA A 100 -7.25 4.01 3.62
N HIS A 101 -6.00 4.35 3.32
CA HIS A 101 -5.34 3.98 2.08
C HIS A 101 -3.87 3.60 2.31
N THR A 102 -3.40 2.62 1.56
CA THR A 102 -2.00 2.18 1.53
C THR A 102 -1.55 2.18 0.09
N TRP A 103 -0.43 2.83 -0.21
CA TRP A 103 0.14 2.87 -1.56
C TRP A 103 1.67 2.89 -1.47
N ALA A 104 2.32 2.68 -2.61
CA ALA A 104 3.78 2.71 -2.67
C ALA A 104 4.28 3.39 -3.96
N ILE A 105 5.48 3.95 -3.86
CA ILE A 105 6.26 4.43 -5.00
C ILE A 105 7.44 3.48 -5.17
N PHE A 106 7.69 3.08 -6.41
CA PHE A 106 8.86 2.29 -6.79
C PHE A 106 9.71 3.15 -7.71
N ALA A 107 10.98 3.32 -7.37
CA ALA A 107 11.91 4.14 -8.13
C ALA A 107 13.14 3.32 -8.55
N LYS A 108 13.68 3.62 -9.72
CA LYS A 108 14.98 3.14 -10.17
C LYS A 108 15.87 4.33 -10.48
N ALA A 109 17.05 4.34 -9.88
CA ALA A 109 18.08 5.32 -10.14
C ALA A 109 19.20 4.68 -10.95
N SER A 110 19.60 5.35 -12.04
CA SER A 110 20.61 4.89 -12.99
C SER A 110 21.64 5.99 -13.20
N ARG A 111 22.92 5.71 -12.91
CA ARG A 111 24.01 6.64 -13.24
C ARG A 111 24.35 6.55 -14.73
N GLN A 112 24.21 7.67 -15.43
CA GLN A 112 24.51 7.82 -16.85
C GLN A 112 26.02 7.99 -17.09
N ALA A 113 26.44 7.89 -18.36
CA ALA A 113 27.84 7.99 -18.76
C ALA A 113 28.46 9.38 -18.49
N ASP A 114 27.65 10.44 -18.53
CA ASP A 114 28.04 11.81 -18.18
C ASP A 114 28.09 12.05 -16.66
N GLY A 115 27.86 11.01 -15.85
CA GLY A 115 27.84 11.07 -14.41
C GLY A 115 26.52 11.54 -13.81
N THR A 116 25.54 11.98 -14.61
CA THR A 116 24.22 12.38 -14.12
C THR A 116 23.44 11.18 -13.57
N LEU A 117 22.50 11.46 -12.67
CA LEU A 117 21.62 10.44 -12.09
C LEU A 117 20.22 10.59 -12.71
N ALA A 118 19.82 9.60 -13.51
CA ALA A 118 18.46 9.50 -14.02
C ALA A 118 17.60 8.72 -13.02
N VAL A 119 16.40 9.20 -12.72
CA VAL A 119 15.47 8.52 -11.81
C VAL A 119 14.13 8.34 -12.51
N GLU A 120 13.70 7.09 -12.65
CA GLU A 120 12.38 6.70 -13.13
C GLU A 120 11.55 6.16 -11.96
N TRP A 121 10.26 6.48 -11.89
CA TRP A 121 9.38 5.92 -10.87
C TRP A 121 7.96 5.73 -11.35
N PHE A 122 7.23 4.89 -10.61
CA PHE A 122 5.80 4.74 -10.77
C PHE A 122 5.13 4.56 -9.42
N THR A 123 3.84 4.86 -9.37
CA THR A 123 3.03 4.75 -8.15
C THR A 123 2.06 3.57 -8.29
N ILE A 124 1.96 2.75 -7.24
CA ILE A 124 0.88 1.79 -7.06
C ILE A 124 -0.04 2.33 -5.96
N SER A 125 -1.12 2.97 -6.39
CA SER A 125 -2.18 3.55 -5.57
C SER A 125 -3.54 3.07 -6.05
N TRP A 126 -3.95 1.89 -5.57
CA TRP A 126 -5.13 1.21 -6.08
C TRP A 126 -6.39 1.50 -5.25
N LEU A 127 -7.36 2.16 -5.88
CA LEU A 127 -8.64 2.55 -5.26
C LEU A 127 -9.80 2.29 -6.24
N PRO A 128 -11.07 2.42 -5.82
CA PRO A 128 -12.20 2.44 -6.75
C PRO A 128 -11.98 3.47 -7.85
N ALA A 129 -12.27 3.12 -9.11
CA ALA A 129 -12.31 4.09 -10.19
C ALA A 129 -13.45 5.12 -9.96
N GLU A 130 -14.57 4.66 -9.42
CA GLU A 130 -15.75 5.48 -9.18
C GLU A 130 -15.99 5.68 -7.67
N GLY A 131 -15.86 6.93 -7.23
CA GLY A 131 -16.41 7.40 -5.96
C GLY A 131 -15.67 6.96 -4.68
N PRO A 132 -16.40 6.93 -3.53
CA PRO A 132 -15.80 6.63 -2.24
C PRO A 132 -15.56 5.13 -2.05
N VAL A 133 -14.58 4.79 -1.21
CA VAL A 133 -14.37 3.42 -0.74
C VAL A 133 -15.61 2.95 0.04
N ARG A 134 -16.14 1.78 -0.33
CA ARG A 134 -17.31 1.16 0.31
C ARG A 134 -16.88 -0.16 0.96
N PRO A 135 -16.49 -0.16 2.25
CA PRO A 135 -15.95 -1.35 2.92
C PRO A 135 -16.86 -2.58 2.88
N LEU A 136 -18.18 -2.38 2.91
CA LEU A 136 -19.17 -3.47 2.93
C LEU A 136 -19.70 -3.85 1.54
N ARG A 137 -19.09 -3.38 0.46
CA ARG A 137 -19.52 -3.74 -0.90
C ARG A 137 -19.14 -5.18 -1.20
N LEU A 138 -20.14 -6.04 -1.42
CA LEU A 138 -19.96 -7.47 -1.71
C LEU A 138 -19.33 -7.73 -3.08
N TRP A 139 -19.75 -6.96 -4.09
CA TRP A 139 -19.33 -7.14 -5.48
C TRP A 139 -18.11 -6.27 -5.83
N PRO A 140 -17.07 -6.84 -6.48
CA PRO A 140 -15.97 -6.07 -7.02
C PRO A 140 -16.45 -5.00 -8.00
N GLN A 141 -15.76 -3.86 -8.01
CA GLN A 141 -16.04 -2.74 -8.90
C GLN A 141 -14.78 -2.40 -9.72
N PRO A 142 -14.88 -1.60 -10.80
CA PRO A 142 -13.69 -1.12 -11.49
C PRO A 142 -12.74 -0.41 -10.52
N GLY A 143 -11.45 -0.76 -10.59
CA GLY A 143 -10.39 -0.07 -9.85
C GLY A 143 -9.61 0.85 -10.77
N LYS A 144 -8.92 1.81 -10.17
CA LYS A 144 -8.01 2.74 -10.84
C LYS A 144 -6.71 2.78 -10.06
N ASN A 145 -5.58 2.74 -10.78
CA ASN A 145 -4.29 3.06 -10.24
C ASN A 145 -4.09 4.57 -10.36
N TYR A 146 -4.11 5.28 -9.23
CA TYR A 146 -4.01 6.74 -9.20
C TYR A 146 -2.55 7.17 -9.29
N THR A 147 -2.28 8.30 -9.96
CA THR A 147 -0.93 8.89 -9.96
C THR A 147 -0.56 9.39 -8.57
N LEU A 148 0.68 9.82 -8.39
CA LEU A 148 1.13 10.42 -7.13
C LEU A 148 0.31 11.68 -6.80
N GLU A 149 0.18 12.59 -7.76
CA GLU A 149 -0.57 13.84 -7.66
C GLU A 149 -2.03 13.58 -7.31
N GLU A 150 -2.70 12.68 -8.04
CA GLU A 150 -4.11 12.37 -7.77
C GLU A 150 -4.29 11.74 -6.37
N THR A 151 -3.35 10.90 -5.94
CA THR A 151 -3.37 10.28 -4.61
C THR A 151 -3.22 11.32 -3.50
N MET A 152 -2.25 12.24 -3.66
CA MET A 152 -2.00 13.32 -2.70
C MET A 152 -3.15 14.33 -2.65
N GLN A 153 -3.70 14.71 -3.80
CA GLN A 153 -4.88 15.57 -3.89
C GLN A 153 -6.06 14.95 -3.15
N ARG A 154 -6.35 13.67 -3.40
CA ARG A 154 -7.45 12.96 -2.76
C ARG A 154 -7.27 12.88 -1.24
N ALA A 155 -6.06 12.64 -0.76
CA ALA A 155 -5.75 12.66 0.68
C ALA A 155 -5.98 14.06 1.29
N ALA A 156 -5.56 15.12 0.59
CA ALA A 156 -5.79 16.50 1.02
C ALA A 156 -7.29 16.86 1.09
N GLU A 157 -8.07 16.49 0.08
CA GLU A 157 -9.54 16.67 0.05
C GLU A 157 -10.24 15.96 1.23
N GLN A 158 -9.73 14.78 1.60
CA GLN A 158 -10.25 14.00 2.73
C GLN A 158 -9.71 14.46 4.09
N LYS A 159 -8.77 15.41 4.09
CA LYS A 159 -8.01 15.86 5.28
C LYS A 159 -7.35 14.68 5.98
N ASP A 160 -6.82 13.75 5.19
CA ASP A 160 -6.11 12.59 5.70
C ASP A 160 -4.72 13.01 6.19
N ARG A 161 -4.29 12.45 7.33
CA ARG A 161 -2.88 12.43 7.70
C ARG A 161 -2.17 11.37 6.87
N ILE A 162 -1.06 11.74 6.27
CA ILE A 162 -0.20 10.85 5.51
C ILE A 162 1.03 10.52 6.33
N SER A 163 1.34 9.23 6.46
CA SER A 163 2.61 8.72 6.98
C SER A 163 3.42 8.08 5.86
N MET A 164 4.75 8.21 5.95
CA MET A 164 5.71 7.69 4.99
C MET A 164 6.77 6.82 5.68
N TRP A 165 7.06 5.67 5.06
CA TRP A 165 8.14 4.74 5.42
C TRP A 165 9.12 4.64 4.25
N GLY A 166 10.41 4.77 4.54
CA GLY A 166 11.45 4.84 3.51
C GLY A 166 11.71 6.28 3.05
N PRO A 167 12.47 6.50 1.97
CA PRO A 167 12.81 5.52 0.93
C PRO A 167 13.78 4.43 1.38
N TYR A 168 13.46 3.16 1.07
CA TYR A 168 14.33 2.01 1.33
C TYR A 168 14.84 1.40 0.03
N GLU A 169 16.08 0.93 0.02
CA GLU A 169 16.59 0.16 -1.12
C GLU A 169 15.98 -1.25 -1.15
N ILE A 170 15.59 -1.68 -2.35
CA ILE A 170 15.01 -3.00 -2.64
C ILE A 170 15.83 -3.71 -3.73
N SER A 171 15.58 -5.01 -3.90
CA SER A 171 16.21 -5.76 -4.99
C SER A 171 15.60 -5.41 -6.36
N ALA A 172 16.39 -5.57 -7.43
CA ALA A 172 15.93 -5.40 -8.80
C ALA A 172 14.73 -6.31 -9.14
N LEU A 173 14.71 -7.53 -8.59
CA LEU A 173 13.60 -8.47 -8.74
C LEU A 173 12.28 -7.88 -8.22
N ARG A 174 12.29 -7.28 -7.02
CA ARG A 174 11.07 -6.69 -6.44
C ARG A 174 10.60 -5.47 -7.24
N TYR A 175 11.52 -4.65 -7.74
CA TYR A 175 11.17 -3.56 -8.65
C TYR A 175 10.48 -4.05 -9.92
N GLU A 176 11.04 -5.08 -10.56
CA GLU A 176 10.47 -5.63 -11.80
C GLU A 176 9.10 -6.30 -11.56
N LEU A 177 8.93 -7.02 -10.44
CA LEU A 177 7.63 -7.58 -10.05
C LEU A 177 6.59 -6.47 -9.79
N ALA A 178 6.99 -5.38 -9.12
CA ALA A 178 6.14 -4.21 -8.94
C ALA A 178 5.75 -3.59 -10.28
N ARG A 179 6.69 -3.50 -11.24
CA ARG A 179 6.43 -2.94 -12.57
C ARG A 179 5.45 -3.81 -13.37
N GLN A 180 5.63 -5.12 -13.36
CA GLN A 180 4.69 -6.06 -13.99
C GLN A 180 3.30 -5.94 -13.38
N TRP A 181 3.23 -5.86 -12.05
CA TRP A 181 1.97 -5.71 -11.35
C TRP A 181 1.30 -4.34 -11.60
N PHE A 182 2.08 -3.27 -11.70
CA PHE A 182 1.60 -1.95 -12.14
C PHE A 182 0.89 -2.02 -13.50
N PHE A 183 1.49 -2.69 -14.48
CA PHE A 183 0.85 -2.90 -15.79
C PHE A 183 -0.41 -3.76 -15.69
N GLN A 184 -0.40 -4.80 -14.86
CA GLN A 184 -1.58 -5.65 -14.65
C GLN A 184 -2.75 -4.87 -14.02
N LEU A 185 -2.49 -4.00 -13.04
CA LEU A 185 -3.50 -3.12 -12.45
C LEU A 185 -4.11 -2.18 -13.51
N ASN A 186 -3.26 -1.61 -14.38
CA ASN A 186 -3.67 -0.69 -15.44
C ASN A 186 -4.33 -1.38 -16.65
N SER A 187 -4.25 -2.71 -16.77
CA SER A 187 -4.88 -3.46 -17.86
C SER A 187 -6.42 -3.50 -17.83
N GLY A 188 -7.04 -3.07 -16.73
CA GLY A 188 -8.48 -3.17 -16.49
C GLY A 188 -8.97 -4.57 -16.08
N GLN A 189 -8.09 -5.57 -16.03
CA GLN A 189 -8.44 -6.95 -15.62
C GLN A 189 -8.55 -7.13 -14.11
N VAL A 190 -7.91 -6.25 -13.32
CA VAL A 190 -7.98 -6.28 -11.86
C VAL A 190 -9.13 -5.39 -11.40
N ARG A 191 -9.98 -5.90 -10.52
CA ARG A 191 -11.11 -5.17 -9.92
C ARG A 191 -10.78 -4.79 -8.48
N TYR A 192 -11.42 -3.73 -8.00
CA TYR A 192 -11.29 -3.29 -6.62
C TYR A 192 -12.38 -3.90 -5.73
N ARG A 193 -11.98 -4.43 -4.56
CA ARG A 193 -12.90 -4.78 -3.46
C ARG A 193 -12.15 -4.70 -2.14
N VAL A 194 -12.72 -4.01 -1.15
CA VAL A 194 -12.09 -3.81 0.18
C VAL A 194 -11.91 -5.14 0.93
N LEU A 195 -12.87 -6.04 0.82
CA LEU A 195 -12.84 -7.37 1.44
C LEU A 195 -12.54 -8.41 0.36
N ASP A 196 -11.28 -8.76 0.15
CA ASP A 196 -10.85 -9.79 -0.80
C ASP A 196 -10.28 -11.04 -0.09
N THR A 197 -10.27 -11.05 1.24
CA THR A 197 -9.63 -12.06 2.09
C THR A 197 -10.29 -13.43 2.09
N LEU A 198 -11.52 -13.56 1.59
CA LEU A 198 -12.26 -14.83 1.66
C LEU A 198 -11.79 -15.84 0.61
N TRP A 199 -11.18 -15.39 -0.49
CA TRP A 199 -10.72 -16.24 -1.58
C TRP A 199 -9.55 -15.55 -2.29
N TYR A 200 -8.37 -16.18 -2.33
CA TYR A 200 -7.24 -15.65 -3.10
C TYR A 200 -7.64 -15.55 -4.58
N ASN A 201 -7.81 -14.33 -5.07
CA ASN A 201 -8.15 -14.06 -6.46
C ASN A 201 -7.31 -12.88 -6.94
N PRO A 202 -6.26 -13.10 -7.75
CA PRO A 202 -5.38 -12.02 -8.22
C PRO A 202 -6.10 -11.03 -9.14
N ARG A 203 -7.34 -11.30 -9.58
CA ARG A 203 -8.17 -10.35 -10.33
C ARG A 203 -9.00 -9.44 -9.43
N ILE A 204 -8.89 -9.57 -8.11
CA ILE A 204 -9.57 -8.73 -7.13
C ILE A 204 -8.56 -8.30 -6.08
N ALA A 205 -8.29 -7.01 -5.98
CA ALA A 205 -7.35 -6.47 -5.00
C ALA A 205 -7.91 -5.23 -4.31
N HIS A 206 -7.64 -5.07 -3.02
CA HIS A 206 -7.67 -3.78 -2.34
C HIS A 206 -6.29 -3.10 -2.36
N CYS A 207 -6.19 -1.89 -1.82
CA CYS A 207 -4.98 -1.06 -1.81
C CYS A 207 -3.74 -1.77 -1.21
N VAL A 208 -3.90 -2.47 -0.08
CA VAL A 208 -2.79 -3.24 0.51
C VAL A 208 -2.32 -4.37 -0.41
N HIS A 209 -3.20 -5.22 -0.94
CA HIS A 209 -2.81 -6.30 -1.85
C HIS A 209 -2.25 -5.78 -3.17
N ALA A 210 -2.71 -4.62 -3.64
CA ALA A 210 -2.10 -3.97 -4.78
C ALA A 210 -0.60 -3.70 -4.54
N VAL A 211 -0.20 -3.38 -3.30
CA VAL A 211 1.22 -3.23 -2.94
C VAL A 211 1.90 -4.59 -2.68
N THR A 212 1.26 -5.53 -1.98
CA THR A 212 1.92 -6.80 -1.59
C THR A 212 2.01 -7.85 -2.70
N TYR A 213 1.20 -7.77 -3.75
CA TYR A 213 1.33 -8.68 -4.90
C TYR A 213 2.60 -8.42 -5.72
N ALA A 214 3.25 -7.28 -5.52
CA ALA A 214 4.59 -7.00 -6.04
C ALA A 214 5.73 -7.72 -5.27
N ASP A 215 5.41 -8.52 -4.25
CA ASP A 215 6.39 -9.13 -3.36
C ASP A 215 6.31 -10.67 -3.37
N PRO A 216 7.41 -11.40 -3.69
CA PRO A 216 7.43 -12.86 -3.75
C PRO A 216 7.13 -13.56 -2.41
N ASP A 217 7.28 -12.89 -1.27
CA ASP A 217 7.07 -13.48 0.05
C ASP A 217 5.75 -13.03 0.67
N LEU A 218 5.26 -11.85 0.28
CA LEU A 218 4.04 -11.24 0.83
C LEU A 218 2.80 -11.43 -0.05
N TYR A 219 2.92 -11.88 -1.32
CA TYR A 219 1.76 -11.98 -2.21
C TYR A 219 0.65 -12.95 -1.73
N ARG A 220 1.00 -13.97 -0.94
CA ARG A 220 0.01 -14.92 -0.38
C ARG A 220 -0.59 -14.48 0.95
N ARG A 221 -0.11 -13.36 1.52
CA ARG A 221 -0.57 -12.90 2.82
C ARG A 221 -2.00 -12.40 2.69
N ILE A 222 -2.88 -12.94 3.51
CA ILE A 222 -4.22 -12.41 3.71
C ILE A 222 -4.13 -11.38 4.83
N GLN A 223 -4.25 -10.09 4.51
CA GLN A 223 -4.28 -9.06 5.55
C GLN A 223 -5.69 -8.98 6.16
N PRO A 224 -5.85 -9.19 7.48
CA PRO A 224 -7.15 -9.01 8.11
C PRO A 224 -7.61 -7.55 8.01
N VAL A 225 -8.85 -7.38 7.53
CA VAL A 225 -9.54 -6.12 7.20
C VAL A 225 -9.51 -5.08 8.33
N VAL A 226 -9.37 -5.52 9.59
CA VAL A 226 -9.43 -4.65 10.78
C VAL A 226 -8.24 -3.68 10.85
N ARG A 227 -7.13 -3.98 10.18
CA ARG A 227 -5.88 -3.20 10.23
C ARG A 227 -5.60 -2.48 8.90
N VAL A 228 -6.37 -1.44 8.61
CA VAL A 228 -6.15 -0.49 7.50
C VAL A 228 -5.55 0.84 7.97
N GLY A 229 -5.10 1.68 7.03
CA GLY A 229 -4.56 3.01 7.30
C GLY A 229 -3.13 2.96 7.85
N GLU A 230 -2.70 3.99 8.58
CA GLU A 230 -1.35 4.10 9.11
C GLU A 230 -0.92 2.90 9.99
N PRO A 231 -1.73 2.39 10.94
CA PRO A 231 -1.32 1.22 11.73
C PRO A 231 -1.20 -0.05 10.89
N GLY A 232 -2.04 -0.19 9.86
CA GLY A 232 -1.98 -1.29 8.90
C GLY A 232 -0.70 -1.23 8.07
N THR A 233 -0.41 -0.06 7.51
CA THR A 233 0.80 0.19 6.72
C THR A 233 2.07 0.05 7.56
N SER A 234 2.09 0.50 8.82
CA SER A 234 3.24 0.31 9.72
C SER A 234 3.60 -1.16 9.90
N ARG A 235 2.58 -2.00 10.15
CA ARG A 235 2.77 -3.45 10.25
C ARG A 235 3.22 -4.04 8.90
N LEU A 236 2.69 -3.55 7.79
CA LEU A 236 3.11 -3.97 6.47
C LEU A 236 4.59 -3.61 6.20
N ALA A 237 5.05 -2.42 6.57
CA ALA A 237 6.47 -2.04 6.50
C ALA A 237 7.34 -3.02 7.29
N MET A 238 6.94 -3.37 8.52
CA MET A 238 7.64 -4.40 9.32
C MET A 238 7.62 -5.79 8.66
N MET A 239 6.56 -6.12 7.93
CA MET A 239 6.52 -7.37 7.15
C MET A 239 7.53 -7.37 6.00
N TYR A 240 7.69 -6.25 5.29
CA TYR A 240 8.74 -6.09 4.28
C TYR A 240 10.14 -6.21 4.89
N VAL A 241 10.39 -5.61 6.06
CA VAL A 241 11.65 -5.80 6.81
C VAL A 241 11.89 -7.29 7.10
N ARG A 242 10.91 -7.99 7.68
CA ARG A 242 11.03 -9.41 8.05
C ARG A 242 11.18 -10.34 6.85
N ALA A 243 10.64 -9.97 5.69
CA ALA A 243 10.79 -10.71 4.45
C ALA A 243 12.14 -10.42 3.73
N GLY A 244 13.01 -9.59 4.30
CA GLY A 244 14.26 -9.18 3.66
C GLY A 244 14.04 -8.38 2.38
N ALA A 245 12.91 -7.67 2.29
CA ALA A 245 12.58 -6.89 1.11
C ALA A 245 13.32 -5.55 1.06
N PHE A 246 13.54 -4.94 2.23
CA PHE A 246 14.41 -3.78 2.40
C PHE A 246 15.82 -4.30 2.66
N LEU A 247 16.78 -3.96 1.81
CA LEU A 247 18.14 -4.51 1.89
C LEU A 247 18.89 -4.02 3.14
N GLN A 248 18.66 -2.76 3.53
CA GLN A 248 19.25 -2.10 4.70
C GLN A 248 18.15 -1.25 5.38
N PRO A 249 17.23 -1.87 6.12
CA PRO A 249 16.03 -1.19 6.65
C PRO A 249 16.33 -0.05 7.65
N GLU A 250 17.54 0.00 8.20
CA GLU A 250 18.07 1.05 9.06
C GLU A 250 18.58 2.28 8.29
N ILE A 251 18.81 2.17 6.97
CA ILE A 251 19.27 3.25 6.11
C ILE A 251 18.10 3.74 5.24
N THR A 252 17.91 5.06 5.23
CA THR A 252 16.93 5.71 4.34
C THR A 252 17.63 6.56 3.30
N HIS A 253 17.05 6.63 2.10
CA HIS A 253 17.62 7.34 0.94
C HIS A 253 16.87 8.64 0.68
N ASP A 254 16.91 9.56 1.64
CA ASP A 254 16.09 10.78 1.65
C ASP A 254 16.39 11.75 0.50
N TRP A 255 17.54 11.63 -0.15
CA TRP A 255 17.85 12.37 -1.38
C TRP A 255 16.77 12.16 -2.47
N LEU A 256 16.08 11.03 -2.47
CA LEU A 256 15.04 10.69 -3.44
C LEU A 256 13.74 11.49 -3.25
N ILE A 257 13.48 12.01 -2.04
CA ILE A 257 12.26 12.77 -1.71
C ILE A 257 12.11 14.01 -2.60
N PRO A 258 13.08 14.94 -2.63
CA PRO A 258 12.99 16.11 -3.52
C PRO A 258 13.07 15.73 -5.00
N VAL A 259 13.78 14.66 -5.38
CA VAL A 259 13.87 14.23 -6.79
C VAL A 259 12.50 13.82 -7.35
N ILE A 260 11.69 13.13 -6.55
CA ILE A 260 10.32 12.71 -6.92
C ILE A 260 9.30 13.84 -6.67
N GLY A 261 9.74 14.98 -6.11
CA GLY A 261 8.85 16.09 -5.76
C GLY A 261 7.87 15.74 -4.63
N LEU A 262 8.31 14.93 -3.67
CA LEU A 262 7.52 14.58 -2.48
C LEU A 262 7.59 15.66 -1.40
N ASP A 263 8.67 16.42 -1.34
CA ASP A 263 8.92 17.50 -0.38
C ASP A 263 7.87 18.62 -0.38
N ARG A 264 7.10 18.77 -1.47
CA ARG A 264 5.95 19.68 -1.55
C ARG A 264 4.70 19.22 -0.79
N TYR A 265 4.66 17.97 -0.32
CA TYR A 265 3.50 17.39 0.38
C TYR A 265 3.78 17.20 1.89
N PRO A 266 2.81 17.48 2.77
CA PRO A 266 2.98 17.21 4.19
C PRO A 266 2.83 15.71 4.48
N PHE A 267 3.81 15.11 5.16
CA PHE A 267 3.72 13.74 5.67
C PHE A 267 4.50 13.58 6.98
N VAL A 268 4.15 12.55 7.74
CA VAL A 268 4.86 12.15 8.96
C VAL A 268 5.80 11.00 8.64
N ARG A 269 7.09 11.17 8.95
CA ARG A 269 8.08 10.08 8.86
C ARG A 269 7.82 9.03 9.94
N ARG A 270 7.83 7.75 9.57
CA ARG A 270 7.56 6.62 10.48
C ARG A 270 8.62 5.55 10.37
N LEU A 271 8.78 4.78 11.45
CA LEU A 271 9.60 3.57 11.44
C LEU A 271 8.75 2.32 11.12
N PRO A 272 9.31 1.30 10.46
CA PRO A 272 8.60 0.04 10.25
C PRO A 272 8.17 -0.57 11.59
N GLY A 273 6.89 -0.93 11.71
CA GLY A 273 6.35 -1.57 12.92
C GLY A 273 6.10 -0.64 14.10
N GLU A 274 6.32 0.67 13.94
CA GLU A 274 5.95 1.68 14.92
C GLU A 274 4.47 1.53 15.32
N ARG A 275 4.20 1.59 16.63
CA ARG A 275 2.83 1.54 17.15
C ARG A 275 2.16 2.90 16.97
N ILE A 276 1.23 2.97 16.02
CA ILE A 276 0.45 4.18 15.74
C ILE A 276 -0.95 4.03 16.36
N PRO A 277 -1.33 4.84 17.37
CA PRO A 277 -2.67 4.78 17.94
C PRO A 277 -3.70 5.32 16.94
N ARG A 278 -4.92 4.75 16.98
CA ARG A 278 -6.06 5.29 16.25
C ARG A 278 -6.85 6.20 17.17
N GLU A 279 -7.16 7.39 16.69
CA GLU A 279 -8.12 8.29 17.32
C GLU A 279 -9.50 7.97 16.77
N PHE A 280 -10.35 7.36 17.59
CA PHE A 280 -11.76 7.17 17.26
C PHE A 280 -12.55 8.34 17.83
N ARG A 281 -13.62 8.72 17.12
CA ARG A 281 -14.60 9.68 17.62
C ARG A 281 -15.71 8.98 18.37
#